data_AF-A0A947I0I0-F1
#
_entry.id   AF-A0A947I0I0-F1
#
_cell.length_a   1.000
_cell.length_b   1.000
_cell.length_c   1.000
_cell.angle_alpha   90.00
_cell.angle_beta   90.00
_cell.angle_gamma   90.00
#
_symmetry.space_group_name_H-M   'P 1'
#
loop_
_entity.id
_entity.type
_entity.pdbx_description
1 polymer ?
#
loop_
_entity_poly.entity_id
_entity_poly.type
_entity_poly.pdbx_seq_one_letter_code
_entity_poly.pdbx_strand_id
1 'polypeptide(L)'
;AVGLPRSALYKPTTDRATKDAPVIDAINRMLEKRPRWGFWKCFDRLRQDGHGWNHKRVYRVYCAMRLNLRRKVRRRVLTRERQPLLAS
;
A
#
# COMPACT_ATOMS: atom_id res chain seq x y z
N ALA A 1 44.91 -21.96 9.29
CA ALA A 1 43.86 -21.23 8.54
C ALA A 1 42.76 -20.84 9.52
N VAL A 2 42.31 -19.58 9.54
CA VAL A 2 41.26 -19.12 10.46
C VAL A 2 39.93 -19.72 10.01
N GLY A 3 39.30 -20.54 10.85
CA GLY A 3 38.07 -21.29 10.56
C GLY A 3 36.80 -20.43 10.62
N LEU A 4 36.74 -19.33 9.86
CA LEU A 4 35.55 -18.50 9.77
C LEU A 4 34.51 -19.15 8.83
N PRO A 5 33.22 -19.22 9.23
CA PRO A 5 32.18 -19.69 8.34
C PRO A 5 32.05 -18.73 7.14
N ARG A 6 31.72 -19.26 5.97
CA ARG A 6 31.53 -18.48 4.73
C ARG A 6 30.57 -17.30 4.90
N SER A 7 29.66 -17.39 5.86
CA SER A 7 28.70 -16.34 6.19
C SER A 7 29.30 -15.11 6.88
N ALA A 8 30.48 -15.22 7.49
CA ALA A 8 31.16 -14.12 8.17
C ALA A 8 31.59 -12.99 7.22
N LEU A 9 31.63 -13.25 5.91
CA LEU A 9 31.93 -12.26 4.86
C LEU A 9 30.71 -11.45 4.43
N TYR A 10 29.48 -11.85 4.80
CA TYR A 10 28.29 -11.09 4.46
C TYR A 10 28.10 -9.91 5.42
N LYS A 11 27.65 -8.77 4.88
CA LYS A 11 27.22 -7.64 5.70
C LYS A 11 26.05 -8.09 6.61
N PRO A 12 26.06 -7.70 7.90
CA PRO A 12 24.95 -8.00 8.79
C PRO A 12 23.64 -7.47 8.19
N THR A 13 22.56 -8.25 8.34
CA THR A 13 21.25 -7.87 7.85
C THR A 13 20.83 -6.58 8.53
N THR A 14 20.81 -5.50 7.76
CA THR A 14 20.33 -4.19 8.21
C THR A 14 18.83 -4.27 8.45
N ASP A 15 18.38 -3.66 9.55
CA ASP A 15 16.96 -3.66 9.91
C ASP A 15 16.12 -3.01 8.80
N ARG A 16 15.11 -3.76 8.37
CA ARG A 16 14.22 -3.37 7.28
C ARG A 16 13.28 -2.26 7.71
N ALA A 17 12.90 -2.21 8.99
CA ALA A 17 12.03 -1.16 9.52
C ALA A 17 12.75 0.21 9.44
N THR A 18 14.03 0.26 9.81
CA THR A 18 14.87 1.45 9.65
C THR A 18 14.91 1.94 8.20
N LYS A 19 15.02 1.02 7.23
CA LYS A 19 14.97 1.40 5.81
C LYS A 19 13.60 1.86 5.37
N ASP A 20 12.53 1.27 5.89
CA ASP A 20 11.16 1.59 5.47
C ASP A 20 10.61 2.86 6.13
N ALA A 21 11.19 3.34 7.24
CA ALA A 21 10.86 4.58 7.94
C ALA A 21 10.64 5.81 7.01
N PRO A 22 11.55 6.18 6.10
CA PRO A 22 11.32 7.33 5.21
C PRO A 22 10.12 7.14 4.28
N VAL A 23 9.79 5.89 3.90
CA VAL A 23 8.62 5.59 3.08
C VAL A 23 7.34 5.75 3.89
N ILE A 24 7.36 5.30 5.15
CA ILE A 24 6.24 5.44 6.09
C ILE A 24 5.92 6.92 6.32
N ASP A 25 6.94 7.73 6.60
CA ASP A 25 6.78 9.17 6.84
C ASP A 25 6.19 9.89 5.62
N ALA A 26 6.69 9.58 4.42
CA ALA A 26 6.18 10.19 3.20
C ALA A 26 4.73 9.78 2.90
N ILE A 27 4.37 8.52 3.14
CA ILE A 27 2.98 8.05 3.01
C ILE A 27 2.08 8.77 4.02
N ASN A 28 2.48 8.89 5.29
CA ASN A 28 1.69 9.56 6.33
C ASN A 28 1.43 11.04 6.00
N ARG A 29 2.46 11.79 5.60
CA ARG A 29 2.32 13.21 5.18
C ARG A 29 1.34 13.38 4.03
N MET A 30 1.27 12.40 3.14
CA MET A 30 0.33 12.42 2.01
C MET A 30 -1.09 12.07 2.44
N LEU A 31 -1.26 11.09 3.33
CA LEU A 31 -2.56 10.70 3.87
C LEU A 31 -3.20 11.81 4.69
N GLU A 32 -2.41 12.59 5.44
CA GLU A 32 -2.89 13.79 6.16
C GLU A 32 -3.56 14.77 5.20
N LYS A 33 -3.00 14.98 4.01
CA LYS A 33 -3.55 15.89 3.00
C LYS A 33 -4.69 15.29 2.19
N ARG A 34 -4.62 13.99 1.88
CA ARG A 34 -5.51 13.32 0.92
C ARG A 34 -5.86 11.89 1.36
N PRO A 35 -6.69 11.71 2.41
CA PRO A 35 -6.95 10.40 3.00
C PRO A 35 -7.75 9.45 2.10
N ARG A 36 -8.44 9.96 1.07
CA ARG A 36 -9.27 9.17 0.14
C ARG A 36 -8.47 8.56 -1.01
N TRP A 37 -7.17 8.83 -1.08
CA TRP A 37 -6.34 8.36 -2.17
C TRP A 37 -5.97 6.88 -2.00
N GLY A 38 -6.15 6.12 -3.07
CA GLY A 38 -5.67 4.74 -3.15
C GLY A 38 -4.18 4.69 -3.52
N PHE A 39 -3.63 3.47 -3.44
CA PHE A 39 -2.20 3.21 -3.64
C PHE A 39 -1.59 3.89 -4.88
N TRP A 40 -2.20 3.76 -6.06
CA TRP A 40 -1.62 4.32 -7.30
C TRP A 40 -1.51 5.83 -7.27
N LYS A 41 -2.56 6.54 -6.84
CA LYS A 41 -2.52 8.01 -6.70
C LYS A 41 -1.47 8.44 -5.69
N CYS A 42 -1.33 7.69 -4.60
CA CYS A 42 -0.31 7.90 -3.60
C CYS A 42 1.10 7.70 -4.19
N PHE A 43 1.33 6.60 -4.90
CA PHE A 43 2.63 6.30 -5.52
C PHE A 43 3.02 7.32 -6.59
N ASP A 44 2.08 7.71 -7.45
CA ASP A 44 2.32 8.69 -8.51
C ASP A 44 2.68 10.06 -7.92
N ARG A 45 2.04 10.45 -6.81
CA ARG A 45 2.41 11.66 -6.08
C ARG A 45 3.80 11.57 -5.46
N LEU A 46 4.14 10.46 -4.81
CA LEU A 46 5.49 10.25 -4.26
C LEU A 46 6.57 10.35 -5.36
N ARG A 47 6.26 9.87 -6.57
CA ARG A 47 7.14 10.03 -7.75
C ARG A 47 7.29 11.50 -8.16
N GLN A 48 6.18 12.26 -8.17
CA GLN A 48 6.20 13.70 -8.46
C GLN A 48 6.97 14.51 -7.42
N ASP A 49 6.91 14.09 -6.15
CA ASP A 49 7.68 14.68 -5.06
C ASP A 49 9.18 14.32 -5.13
N GLY A 50 9.61 13.58 -6.16
CA GLY A 50 11.02 13.24 -6.42
C GLY A 50 11.50 11.93 -5.80
N HIS A 51 10.63 11.14 -5.18
CA HIS A 51 11.04 9.87 -4.57
C HIS A 51 11.29 8.78 -5.62
N GLY A 52 12.55 8.40 -5.81
CA GLY A 52 12.99 7.33 -6.70
C GLY A 52 12.72 5.89 -6.22
N TRP A 53 11.77 5.68 -5.31
CA TRP A 53 11.51 4.36 -4.74
C TRP A 53 10.81 3.42 -5.73
N ASN A 54 11.15 2.13 -5.65
CA ASN A 54 10.46 1.08 -6.41
C ASN A 54 9.03 0.90 -5.88
N HIS A 55 8.04 0.85 -6.77
CA HIS A 55 6.63 0.63 -6.41
C HIS A 55 6.42 -0.62 -5.56
N LYS A 56 7.20 -1.70 -5.75
CA LYS A 56 7.10 -2.92 -4.92
C LYS A 56 7.46 -2.67 -3.46
N ARG A 57 8.45 -1.80 -3.20
CA ARG A 57 8.84 -1.40 -1.83
C ARG A 57 7.74 -0.57 -1.19
N VAL A 58 7.24 0.43 -1.90
CA VAL A 58 6.16 1.30 -1.41
C VAL A 58 4.88 0.49 -1.16
N TYR A 59 4.52 -0.41 -2.08
CA TYR A 59 3.35 -1.27 -1.94
C TYR A 59 3.44 -2.19 -0.72
N ARG A 60 4.62 -2.77 -0.46
CA ARG A 60 4.83 -3.60 0.74
C ARG A 60 4.58 -2.78 2.01
N VAL A 61 5.16 -1.60 2.11
CA VAL A 61 5.00 -0.71 3.27
C VAL A 61 3.53 -0.29 3.41
N TYR A 62 2.89 0.11 2.32
CA TYR A 62 1.48 0.49 2.27
C TYR A 62 0.54 -0.63 2.78
N CYS A 63 0.78 -1.88 2.36
CA CYS A 63 0.04 -3.04 2.86
C CYS A 63 0.35 -3.36 4.32
N ALA A 64 1.61 -3.20 4.76
CA ALA A 64 2.00 -3.38 6.16
C ALA A 64 1.29 -2.37 7.08
N MET A 65 1.07 -1.14 6.60
CA MET A 65 0.28 -0.10 7.26
C MET A 65 -1.24 -0.34 7.21
N ARG A 66 -1.70 -1.46 6.61
CA ARG A 66 -3.13 -1.82 6.46
C ARG A 66 -3.98 -0.77 5.74
N LEU A 67 -3.37 0.02 4.85
CA LEU A 67 -4.05 1.03 4.03
C LEU A 67 -4.76 0.43 2.80
N ASN A 68 -4.55 -0.86 2.55
CA ASN A 68 -5.18 -1.63 1.48
C ASN A 68 -6.60 -2.07 1.89
N LEU A 69 -7.54 -1.14 1.82
CA LEU A 69 -8.95 -1.47 2.03
C LEU A 69 -9.44 -2.42 0.92
N ARG A 70 -10.01 -3.56 1.32
CA ARG A 70 -10.66 -4.47 0.36
C ARG A 70 -11.85 -3.77 -0.28
N ARG A 71 -11.93 -3.85 -1.61
CA ARG A 71 -13.13 -3.41 -2.34
C ARG A 71 -14.34 -4.18 -1.80
N LYS A 72 -15.35 -3.46 -1.33
CA LYS A 72 -16.62 -4.06 -0.90
C LYS A 72 -17.31 -4.62 -2.14
N VAL A 73 -17.53 -5.93 -2.16
CA VAL A 73 -18.34 -6.56 -3.21
C VAL A 73 -19.78 -6.03 -3.11
N ARG A 74 -20.39 -5.74 -4.26
CA ARG A 74 -21.82 -5.38 -4.28
C ARG A 74 -22.58 -6.62 -3.84
N ARG A 75 -23.29 -6.53 -2.71
CA ARG A 75 -24.21 -7.58 -2.29
C ARG A 75 -25.33 -7.65 -3.33
N ARG A 76 -25.65 -8.86 -3.78
CA ARG A 76 -26.82 -9.11 -4.61
C ARG A 76 -28.03 -8.72 -3.77
N VAL A 77 -28.77 -7.71 -4.20
CA VAL A 77 -30.06 -7.38 -3.60
C VAL A 77 -31.04 -8.45 -4.07
N LEU A 78 -31.89 -8.97 -3.19
CA LEU A 78 -32.99 -9.85 -3.58
C LEU A 78 -33.82 -9.14 -4.64
N THR A 79 -34.02 -9.79 -5.79
CA THR A 79 -34.86 -9.26 -6.86
C THR A 79 -36.29 -9.22 -6.33
N ARG A 80 -36.80 -8.03 -6.00
CA ARG A 80 -38.24 -7.84 -5.76
C ARG A 80 -38.99 -8.12 -7.06
N GLU A 81 -40.18 -8.72 -6.96
CA GLU A 81 -41.05 -8.86 -8.12
C GLU A 81 -41.35 -7.48 -8.71
N ARG A 82 -41.21 -7.35 -10.04
CA ARG A 82 -41.45 -6.09 -10.74
C ARG A 82 -42.95 -5.83 -10.75
N GLN A 83 -43.41 -4.81 -10.02
CA GLN A 83 -44.81 -4.39 -10.11
C GLN A 83 -45.04 -3.61 -11.41
N PRO A 84 -46.12 -3.90 -12.16
CA PRO A 84 -46.48 -3.14 -13.34
C PRO A 84 -46.87 -1.71 -12.94
N LEU A 85 -46.39 -0.73 -13.71
CA LEU A 85 -46.88 0.64 -13.60
C LEU A 85 -48.25 0.70 -14.29
N LEU A 86 -49.30 0.97 -13.53
CA LEU A 86 -50.62 1.23 -14.09
C LEU A 86 -50.61 2.64 -14.68
N ALA A 87 -50.75 2.73 -16.01
CA ALA A 87 -51.00 3.99 -16.68
C ALA A 87 -52.40 4.48 -16.27
N SER A 88 -52.46 5.74 -15.81
CA SER A 88 -53.72 6.45 -15.52
C SER A 88 -54.31 7.03 -16.79
#